data_AF-A0A3E0MGD1-F1
#
_entry.id   AF-A0A3E0MGD1-F1
#
_cell.length_a   1.000
_cell.length_b   1.000
_cell.length_c   1.000
_cell.angle_alpha   90.00
_cell.angle_beta   90.00
_cell.angle_gamma   90.00
#
_symmetry.space_group_name_H-M   'P 1'
#
loop_
_entity.id
_entity.type
_entity.pdbx_description
1 polymer ?
#
loop_
_entity_poly.entity_id
_entity_poly.type
_entity_poly.pdbx_seq_one_letter_code
_entity_poly.pdbx_strand_id
1 'polypeptide(L)' 'MSNIQDKIQEELENARAVCSTEGAASGECAAAWDAVEELQAEAAHQRQDHPQKTYFEKYCDDNPDAAECRVYDD' A
#
# COMPACT_ATOMS: atom_id res chain seq x y z
N MET A 1 0.21 10.48 11.09
CA MET A 1 -0.05 10.14 9.68
C MET A 1 -1.32 9.31 9.68
N SER A 2 -2.40 9.78 9.03
CA SER A 2 -3.63 8.99 8.91
C SER A 2 -3.28 7.64 8.26
N ASN A 3 -3.61 6.54 8.93
CA ASN A 3 -3.26 5.19 8.51
C ASN A 3 -4.11 4.87 7.28
N ILE A 4 -3.49 4.41 6.19
CA ILE A 4 -4.22 3.98 4.99
C ILE A 4 -5.30 2.93 5.31
N GLN A 5 -5.10 2.14 6.37
CA GLN A 5 -6.10 1.20 6.87
C GLN A 5 -7.34 1.89 7.45
N ASP A 6 -7.17 3.02 8.16
CA ASP A 6 -8.30 3.78 8.71
C ASP A 6 -9.14 4.36 7.57
N LYS A 7 -8.49 4.86 6.51
CA LYS A 7 -9.17 5.38 5.31
C LYS A 7 -9.92 4.29 4.54
N ILE A 8 -9.33 3.11 4.40
CA ILE A 8 -10.01 1.96 3.79
C ILE A 8 -11.27 1.61 4.59
N GLN A 9 -11.20 1.63 5.91
CA GLN A 9 -12.37 1.34 6.76
C GLN A 9 -13.47 2.40 6.60
N GLU A 10 -13.10 3.68 6.54
CA GLU A 10 -14.03 4.79 6.28
C GLU A 10 -14.72 4.65 4.91
N GLU A 11 -13.96 4.39 3.85
CA GLU A 11 -14.54 4.25 2.51
C GLU A 11 -15.34 2.95 2.34
N LEU A 12 -15.04 1.89 3.09
CA LEU A 12 -15.89 0.69 3.14
C LEU A 12 -17.27 0.99 3.72
N GLU A 13 -17.34 1.81 4.78
CA GLU A 13 -18.61 2.24 5.36
C GLU A 13 -19.37 3.16 4.40
N ASN A 14 -18.66 4.08 3.74
CA ASN A 14 -19.21 4.96 2.72
C ASN A 14 -19.80 4.17 1.54
N ALA A 15 -19.03 3.26 0.94
CA ALA A 15 -19.48 2.44 -0.18
C ALA A 15 -20.73 1.62 0.18
N ARG A 16 -20.78 1.05 1.38
CA ARG A 16 -21.98 0.34 1.86
C ARG A 16 -23.19 1.27 2.00
N ALA A 17 -22.98 2.47 2.54
CA ALA A 17 -24.04 3.47 2.69
C ALA A 17 -24.58 3.91 1.32
N VAL A 18 -23.70 4.32 0.40
CA VAL A 18 -24.05 4.76 -0.95
C VAL A 18 -24.78 3.67 -1.73
N CYS A 19 -24.26 2.43 -1.72
CA CYS A 19 -24.94 1.32 -2.39
C CYS A 19 -26.30 0.98 -1.79
N SER A 20 -26.51 1.26 -0.50
CA SER A 20 -27.79 1.06 0.18
C SER A 20 -28.79 2.19 -0.11
N THR A 21 -28.33 3.43 -0.34
CA THR A 21 -29.20 4.58 -0.63
C THR A 21 -29.48 4.74 -2.12
N GLU A 22 -28.45 4.67 -2.96
CA GLU A 22 -28.52 4.87 -4.42
C GLU A 22 -28.85 3.59 -5.19
N GLY A 23 -28.70 2.43 -4.53
CA GLY A 23 -28.97 1.10 -5.08
C GLY A 23 -27.71 0.41 -5.59
N ALA A 24 -27.69 -0.91 -5.48
CA ALA A 24 -26.49 -1.73 -5.72
C ALA A 24 -25.96 -1.73 -7.17
N ALA A 25 -26.80 -1.34 -8.14
CA ALA A 25 -26.42 -1.25 -9.56
C ALA A 25 -26.27 0.20 -10.05
N SER A 26 -26.28 1.18 -9.14
CA SER A 26 -26.08 2.59 -9.45
C SER A 26 -24.63 2.89 -9.82
N GLY A 27 -24.42 3.96 -10.57
CA GLY A 27 -23.07 4.43 -10.90
C GLY A 27 -22.34 4.96 -9.67
N GLU A 28 -23.08 5.52 -8.72
CA GLU A 28 -22.62 6.04 -7.44
C GLU A 28 -22.08 4.91 -6.55
N CYS A 29 -22.80 3.78 -6.50
CA CYS A 29 -22.32 2.57 -5.81
C CYS A 29 -21.03 2.04 -6.47
N ALA A 30 -20.97 2.00 -7.80
CA ALA A 30 -19.77 1.56 -8.52
C ALA A 30 -18.57 2.48 -8.24
N ALA A 31 -18.76 3.80 -8.29
CA ALA A 31 -17.71 4.78 -8.02
C ALA A 31 -17.22 4.73 -6.56
N ALA A 32 -18.11 4.46 -5.59
CA ALA A 32 -17.71 4.31 -4.19
C ALA A 32 -16.86 3.05 -3.97
N TRP A 33 -17.18 1.94 -4.67
CA TRP A 33 -16.35 0.74 -4.63
C TRP A 33 -15.02 0.90 -5.38
N ASP A 34 -15.00 1.67 -6.47
CA ASP A 34 -13.77 2.02 -7.21
C ASP A 34 -12.77 2.74 -6.29
N ALA A 35 -13.24 3.71 -5.49
CA ALA A 35 -12.42 4.39 -4.49
C ALA A 35 -11.83 3.43 -3.43
N VAL A 36 -12.63 2.45 -2.98
CA VAL A 36 -12.16 1.42 -2.04
C VAL A 36 -11.10 0.52 -2.70
N GLU A 37 -11.27 0.16 -3.97
CA GLU A 37 -10.30 -0.64 -4.71
C GLU A 37 -8.95 0.08 -4.81
N GLU A 38 -8.96 1.34 -5.23
CA GLU A 38 -7.74 2.15 -5.39
C GLU A 38 -6.97 2.30 -4.07
N LEU A 39 -7.68 2.52 -2.96
CA LEU A 39 -7.04 2.57 -1.63
C LEU A 39 -6.42 1.23 -1.22
N GLN A 40 -7.06 0.10 -1.56
CA GLN A 40 -6.49 -1.22 -1.30
C GLN A 40 -5.29 -1.51 -2.20
N ALA A 41 -5.32 -1.06 -3.46
CA ALA A 41 -4.21 -1.17 -4.40
C ALA A 41 -2.99 -0.40 -3.89
N GLU A 42 -3.17 0.84 -3.45
CA GLU A 42 -2.11 1.65 -2.83
C GLU A 42 -1.59 1.00 -1.54
N ALA A 43 -2.46 0.43 -0.71
CA ALA A 43 -2.03 -0.30 0.49
C ALA A 43 -1.20 -1.54 0.15
N ALA A 44 -1.50 -2.23 -0.96
CA ALA A 44 -0.68 -3.33 -1.46
C ALA A 44 0.66 -2.82 -2.01
N HIS A 45 0.66 -1.71 -2.74
CA HIS A 45 1.85 -1.07 -3.28
C HIS A 45 2.83 -0.66 -2.15
N GLN A 46 2.34 0.02 -1.12
CA GLN A 46 3.15 0.39 0.06
C GLN A 46 3.77 -0.84 0.77
N ARG A 47 3.07 -1.98 0.77
CA ARG A 47 3.62 -3.24 1.32
C ARG A 47 4.73 -3.81 0.43
N GLN A 48 4.66 -3.60 -0.89
CA GLN A 48 5.66 -4.09 -1.84
C GLN A 48 6.89 -3.18 -1.93
N ASP A 49 6.72 -1.87 -1.84
CA ASP A 49 7.80 -0.87 -1.93
C ASP A 49 8.73 -0.84 -0.70
N HIS A 50 8.32 -1.50 0.38
CA HIS A 50 9.05 -1.51 1.63
C HIS A 50 9.48 -2.94 2.04
N PRO A 51 10.21 -3.70 1.19
CA PRO A 51 10.90 -4.87 1.70
C PRO A 51 11.88 -4.36 2.76
N GLN A 52 11.68 -4.81 4.00
CA GLN A 52 12.58 -4.43 5.08
C GLN A 52 13.96 -4.94 4.72
N LYS A 53 14.91 -4.02 4.44
CA LYS A 53 16.30 -4.38 4.23
C LYS A 53 16.74 -5.30 5.36
N THR A 54 17.29 -6.44 4.98
CA THR A 54 17.89 -7.39 5.90
C THR A 54 19.00 -6.70 6.68
N TYR A 55 19.37 -7.26 7.83
CA TYR A 55 20.48 -6.73 8.61
C TYR A 55 21.79 -6.66 7.80
N PHE A 56 21.97 -7.61 6.87
CA PHE A 56 23.12 -7.63 5.98
C PHE A 56 23.09 -6.50 4.96
N GLU A 57 21.97 -6.29 4.27
CA GLU A 57 21.83 -5.17 3.32
C GLU A 57 22.06 -3.81 4.00
N LYS A 58 21.45 -3.60 5.18
CA LYS A 58 21.68 -2.38 5.97
C LYS A 58 23.16 -2.19 6.33
N TYR A 59 23.80 -3.26 6.80
CA TYR A 59 25.22 -3.22 7.15
C TYR A 59 26.10 -2.87 5.93
N CYS A 60 25.80 -3.43 4.76
CA CYS A 60 26.54 -3.16 3.53
C CYS A 60 26.26 -1.77 2.94
N ASP A 61 25.06 -1.21 3.12
CA ASP A 61 24.79 0.20 2.78
C ASP A 61 25.66 1.15 3.62
N ASP A 62 25.79 0.85 4.92
CA ASP A 62 26.54 1.68 5.88
C ASP A 62 28.06 1.45 5.79
N ASN A 63 28.50 0.27 5.35
CA ASN A 63 29.90 -0.16 5.28
C ASN A 63 30.23 -0.80 3.92
N PRO A 64 30.20 -0.04 2.81
CA PRO A 64 30.37 -0.58 1.46
C PRO A 64 31.76 -1.18 1.20
N ASP A 65 32.77 -0.78 1.99
CA ASP A 65 34.14 -1.26 1.90
C ASP A 65 34.43 -2.47 2.81
N ALA A 66 33.46 -2.95 3.59
CA ALA A 66 33.59 -4.19 4.36
C ALA A 66 33.86 -5.39 3.42
N ALA A 67 34.64 -6.37 3.88
CA ALA A 67 35.06 -7.50 3.04
C ALA A 67 33.86 -8.29 2.50
N GLU A 68 32.77 -8.33 3.26
CA GLU A 68 31.52 -9.01 2.93
C GLU A 68 30.63 -8.22 1.95
N CYS A 69 30.91 -6.94 1.71
CA CYS A 69 30.02 -6.00 1.00
C CYS A 69 30.60 -5.44 -0.30
N ARG A 70 31.89 -5.67 -0.58
CA ARG A 70 32.54 -5.20 -1.81
C ARG A 70 31.94 -5.87 -3.04
N VAL A 71 31.34 -5.07 -3.91
CA VAL A 71 30.91 -5.47 -5.25
C VAL A 71 31.95 -4.97 -6.26
N TYR A 72 32.39 -5.84 -7.16
CA TYR A 72 33.31 -5.50 -8.24
C TYR A 72 32.55 -5.57 -9.56
N ASP A 73 32.63 -4.53 -10.38
CA ASP A 73 32.13 -4.57 -11.75
C ASP A 73 33.11 -5.36 -12.63
N ASP A 74 32.59 -6.30 -13.42
CA ASP A 74 33.34 -7.11 -14.40
C ASP A 74 33.61 -6.35 -15.71
#